data_AF-A0A099L0S2-F1
#
_entry.id   AF-A0A099L0S2-F1
#
_cell.length_a   1.000
_cell.length_b   1.000
_cell.length_c   1.000
_cell.angle_alpha   90.00
_cell.angle_beta   90.00
_cell.angle_gamma   90.00
#
_symmetry.space_group_name_H-M   'P 1'
#
loop_
_entity.id
_entity.type
_entity.pdbx_description
1 polymer ?
#
loop_
_entity_poly.entity_id
_entity_poly.type
_entity_poly.pdbx_seq_one_letter_code
_entity_poly.pdbx_strand_id
1 'polypeptide(L)'
;MAEPEILIDPTKPSARNLSYLKAGAPIIIDISTPAGQKRKFNTYFIGYLPKKYVLIEYPDSSKLGAFSQYIGQGTVITVRGLIEGRDGAAVAFISTVRQTLQIPSRIMVLDIPTTVTLQQLRSSIRIETQIVAKVKIDDVYWQTTMTNLSVNGGQLDIINGEKLALAENKTVEVLVETSEGEDNIKFNATVCNFKQQVDGVSFGVKFNQVNKQQVIELLYQALA
;
A
#
# COMPACT_ATOMS: atom_id res chain seq x y z
N MET A 1 9.63 9.95 15.87
CA MET A 1 10.57 10.56 14.90
C MET A 1 9.97 10.36 13.53
N ALA A 2 9.60 11.44 12.84
CA ALA A 2 9.14 11.37 11.45
C ALA A 2 10.35 11.01 10.57
N GLU A 3 10.21 9.99 9.73
CA GLU A 3 11.20 9.70 8.69
C GLU A 3 11.35 10.93 7.77
N PRO A 4 12.56 11.23 7.29
CA PRO A 4 12.76 12.37 6.41
C PRO A 4 12.02 12.14 5.10
N GLU A 5 11.07 13.01 4.78
CA GLU A 5 10.60 13.16 3.40
C GLU A 5 11.83 13.40 2.53
N ILE A 6 12.03 12.56 1.50
CA ILE A 6 13.08 12.78 0.52
C ILE A 6 12.64 14.00 -0.31
N LEU A 7 12.94 15.19 0.18
CA LEU A 7 12.79 16.45 -0.55
C LEU A 7 13.87 16.49 -1.63
N ILE A 8 13.44 16.24 -2.87
CA ILE A 8 14.33 16.24 -4.02
C ILE A 8 14.45 17.68 -4.53
N ASP A 9 15.70 18.07 -4.79
CA ASP A 9 16.12 19.36 -5.35
C ASP A 9 15.23 19.81 -6.54
N PRO A 10 14.51 20.95 -6.42
CA PRO A 10 13.59 21.44 -7.45
C PRO A 10 14.29 21.86 -8.76
N THR A 11 15.63 21.90 -8.80
CA THR A 11 16.41 22.31 -9.97
C THR A 11 16.77 21.15 -10.92
N LYS A 12 16.48 19.89 -10.55
CA LYS A 12 16.69 18.72 -11.42
C LYS A 12 15.36 18.02 -11.71
N PRO A 13 14.94 17.88 -12.99
CA PRO A 13 13.68 17.23 -13.32
C PRO A 13 13.70 15.78 -12.84
N SER A 14 12.93 15.51 -11.81
CA SER A 14 12.89 14.25 -11.05
C SER A 14 12.12 13.12 -11.77
N ALA A 15 12.07 13.17 -13.10
CA ALA A 15 11.43 12.16 -13.95
C ALA A 15 12.01 10.74 -13.78
N ARG A 16 13.17 10.61 -13.13
CA ARG A 16 13.75 9.31 -12.79
C ARG A 16 12.83 8.50 -11.86
N ASN A 17 12.08 9.16 -10.99
CA ASN A 17 11.19 8.46 -10.04
C ASN A 17 9.86 8.04 -10.65
N LEU A 18 9.48 8.57 -11.82
CA LEU A 18 8.34 8.05 -12.60
C LEU A 18 8.58 6.62 -13.08
N SER A 19 9.85 6.19 -13.22
CA SER A 19 10.19 4.84 -13.68
C SER A 19 9.72 3.73 -12.73
N TYR A 20 9.46 4.06 -11.47
CA TYR A 20 8.88 3.12 -10.50
C TYR A 20 7.38 2.88 -10.71
N LEU A 21 6.67 3.79 -11.38
CA LEU A 21 5.27 3.61 -11.72
C LEU A 21 5.15 2.81 -13.02
N LYS A 22 4.75 1.55 -12.91
CA LYS A 22 4.64 0.63 -14.06
C LYS A 22 3.42 0.97 -14.92
N ALA A 23 3.55 0.77 -16.23
CA ALA A 23 2.40 0.82 -17.14
C ALA A 23 1.29 -0.13 -16.67
N GLY A 24 0.05 0.32 -16.71
CA GLY A 24 -1.11 -0.40 -16.18
C GLY A 24 -1.29 -0.31 -14.66
N ALA A 25 -0.42 0.42 -13.93
CA ALA A 25 -0.59 0.58 -12.49
C ALA A 25 -1.87 1.38 -12.17
N PRO A 26 -2.67 0.94 -11.18
CA PRO A 26 -3.81 1.72 -10.71
C PRO A 26 -3.31 2.98 -9.99
N ILE A 27 -3.92 4.11 -10.33
CA ILE A 27 -3.61 5.42 -9.77
C ILE A 27 -4.88 6.15 -9.33
N ILE A 28 -4.69 7.08 -8.41
CA ILE A 28 -5.71 8.02 -7.97
C ILE A 28 -5.28 9.40 -8.46
N ILE A 29 -6.17 10.09 -9.15
CA ILE A 29 -5.99 11.50 -9.48
C ILE A 29 -6.89 12.37 -8.62
N ASP A 30 -6.35 13.51 -8.21
CA ASP A 30 -7.05 14.56 -7.47
C ASP A 30 -7.25 15.75 -8.40
N ILE A 31 -8.51 16.08 -8.68
CA ILE A 31 -8.89 17.14 -9.61
C ILE A 31 -9.44 18.31 -8.79
N SER A 32 -8.85 19.48 -8.99
CA SER A 32 -9.29 20.72 -8.34
C SER A 32 -10.17 21.52 -9.29
N THR A 33 -11.34 21.95 -8.82
CA THR A 33 -12.18 22.91 -9.55
C THR A 33 -11.63 24.33 -9.36
N PRO A 34 -12.01 25.29 -10.24
CA PRO A 34 -11.64 26.70 -10.05
C PRO A 34 -12.11 27.29 -8.72
N ALA A 35 -13.20 26.75 -8.15
CA ALA A 35 -13.72 27.12 -6.83
C ALA A 35 -12.98 26.45 -5.66
N GLY A 36 -11.88 25.71 -5.93
CA GLY A 36 -11.06 25.06 -4.92
C GLY A 36 -11.58 23.71 -4.41
N GLN A 37 -12.69 23.19 -4.95
CA GLN A 37 -13.19 21.87 -4.56
C GLN A 37 -12.31 20.77 -5.15
N LYS A 38 -11.99 19.77 -4.35
CA LYS A 38 -11.11 18.66 -4.73
C LYS A 38 -11.88 17.35 -4.72
N ARG A 39 -11.70 16.54 -5.76
CA ARG A 39 -12.30 15.20 -5.83
C ARG A 39 -11.32 14.19 -6.42
N LYS A 40 -11.33 13.00 -5.82
CA LYS A 40 -10.47 11.88 -6.18
C LYS A 40 -11.17 10.94 -7.16
N PHE A 41 -10.43 10.49 -8.17
CA PHE A 41 -10.89 9.52 -9.16
C PHE A 41 -9.85 8.44 -9.37
N ASN A 42 -10.29 7.19 -9.43
CA ASN A 42 -9.46 6.06 -9.78
C ASN A 42 -9.33 5.98 -11.31
N THR A 43 -8.11 5.73 -11.79
CA THR A 43 -7.79 5.50 -13.21
C THR A 43 -6.49 4.71 -13.31
N TYR A 44 -5.96 4.54 -14.52
CA TYR A 44 -4.73 3.78 -14.77
C TYR A 44 -3.62 4.64 -15.36
N PHE A 45 -2.40 4.35 -14.96
CA PHE A 45 -1.19 4.91 -15.56
C PHE A 45 -0.88 4.18 -16.87
N ILE A 46 -0.67 4.92 -17.96
CA ILE A 46 -0.34 4.33 -19.27
C ILE A 46 1.18 4.29 -19.46
N GLY A 47 1.86 5.40 -19.19
CA GLY A 47 3.30 5.50 -19.39
C GLY A 47 3.78 6.94 -19.44
N TYR A 48 5.04 7.14 -19.83
CA TYR A 48 5.59 8.47 -20.03
C TYR A 48 6.65 8.45 -21.13
N LEU A 49 6.78 9.58 -21.82
CA LEU A 49 7.90 9.84 -22.72
C LEU A 49 8.83 10.82 -22.01
N PRO A 50 10.09 10.44 -21.69
CA PRO A 50 11.00 11.25 -20.90
C PRO A 50 11.12 12.69 -21.43
N LYS A 51 11.07 13.66 -20.51
CA LYS A 51 11.14 15.10 -20.79
C LYS A 51 10.02 15.66 -21.69
N LYS A 52 9.02 14.84 -22.07
CA LYS A 52 7.96 15.26 -22.99
C LYS A 52 6.59 15.28 -22.32
N TYR A 53 6.08 14.14 -21.86
CA TYR A 53 4.75 14.06 -21.26
C TYR A 53 4.55 12.76 -20.48
N VAL A 54 3.52 12.76 -19.64
CA VAL A 54 2.96 11.58 -18.98
C VAL A 54 1.60 11.27 -19.59
N LEU A 55 1.29 9.98 -19.76
CA LEU A 55 -0.01 9.48 -20.24
C LEU A 55 -0.72 8.73 -19.12
N ILE A 56 -1.97 9.09 -18.89
CA ILE A 56 -2.88 8.37 -18.00
C ILE A 56 -4.21 8.16 -18.70
N GLU A 57 -4.94 7.12 -18.31
CA GLU A 57 -6.29 6.91 -18.77
C GLU A 57 -7.21 8.02 -18.22
N TYR A 58 -8.16 8.46 -19.04
CA TYR A 58 -9.20 9.38 -18.59
C TYR A 58 -10.14 8.64 -17.62
N PRO A 59 -10.45 9.19 -16.43
CA PRO A 59 -11.31 8.49 -15.47
C PRO A 59 -12.67 8.12 -16.06
N ASP A 60 -13.23 7.03 -15.56
CA ASP A 60 -14.56 6.57 -15.94
C ASP A 60 -15.58 7.74 -15.92
N SER A 61 -16.11 8.05 -17.10
CA SER A 61 -16.98 9.20 -17.31
C SER A 61 -18.29 9.08 -16.52
N SER A 62 -18.75 7.86 -16.22
CA SER A 62 -19.92 7.62 -15.37
C SER A 62 -19.69 8.06 -13.92
N LYS A 63 -18.43 8.05 -13.45
CA LYS A 63 -18.04 8.41 -12.08
C LYS A 63 -17.71 9.89 -11.91
N LEU A 64 -17.42 10.58 -13.01
CA LEU A 64 -17.05 12.00 -13.00
C LEU A 64 -18.24 12.92 -12.70
N GLY A 65 -19.42 12.63 -13.26
CA GLY A 65 -20.57 13.52 -13.18
C GLY A 65 -20.20 14.94 -13.64
N ALA A 66 -20.61 15.96 -12.87
CA ALA A 66 -20.29 17.36 -13.16
C ALA A 66 -18.80 17.71 -13.13
N PHE A 67 -17.92 16.83 -12.61
CA PHE A 67 -16.47 17.12 -12.60
C PHE A 67 -15.82 17.01 -13.97
N SER A 68 -16.45 16.32 -14.94
CA SER A 68 -15.87 16.15 -16.29
C SER A 68 -15.59 17.49 -16.97
N GLN A 69 -16.42 18.51 -16.72
CA GLN A 69 -16.28 19.85 -17.29
C GLN A 69 -15.03 20.61 -16.80
N TYR A 70 -14.47 20.20 -15.67
CA TYR A 70 -13.25 20.80 -15.12
C TYR A 70 -11.98 20.08 -15.56
N ILE A 71 -12.10 19.02 -16.38
CA ILE A 71 -10.97 18.28 -16.95
C ILE A 71 -10.71 18.80 -18.35
N GLY A 72 -9.83 19.81 -18.44
CA GLY A 72 -9.46 20.45 -19.68
C GLY A 72 -7.98 20.84 -19.70
N GLN A 73 -7.55 21.45 -20.79
CA GLN A 73 -6.21 22.01 -20.89
C GLN A 73 -5.98 23.03 -19.77
N GLY A 74 -4.83 22.94 -19.10
CA GLY A 74 -4.47 23.81 -17.98
C GLY A 74 -4.96 23.34 -16.61
N THR A 75 -5.81 22.31 -16.54
CA THR A 75 -6.25 21.76 -15.25
C THR A 75 -5.07 21.15 -14.50
N VAL A 76 -4.82 21.62 -13.29
CA VAL A 76 -3.81 21.04 -12.39
C VAL A 76 -4.40 19.81 -11.70
N ILE A 77 -3.68 18.69 -11.78
CA ILE A 77 -4.05 17.44 -11.14
C ILE A 77 -2.91 16.92 -10.27
N THR A 78 -3.27 16.30 -9.15
CA THR A 78 -2.32 15.51 -8.37
C THR A 78 -2.48 14.05 -8.70
N VAL A 79 -1.43 13.39 -9.14
CA VAL A 79 -1.41 11.95 -9.42
C VAL A 79 -0.78 11.22 -8.24
N ARG A 80 -1.42 10.16 -7.77
CA ARG A 80 -0.93 9.28 -6.70
C ARG A 80 -1.00 7.84 -7.16
N GLY A 81 0.10 7.11 -7.07
CA GLY A 81 0.18 5.69 -7.41
C GLY A 81 0.82 4.89 -6.29
N LEU A 82 0.48 3.60 -6.23
CA LEU A 82 1.17 2.64 -5.38
C LEU A 82 2.22 1.92 -6.22
N ILE A 83 3.43 1.80 -5.67
CA ILE A 83 4.52 1.01 -6.24
C ILE A 83 4.48 -0.35 -5.56
N GLU A 84 4.17 -1.38 -6.34
CA GLU A 84 4.18 -2.77 -5.90
C GLU A 84 5.63 -3.28 -5.79
N GLY A 85 5.97 -3.82 -4.62
CA GLY A 85 7.30 -4.35 -4.26
C GLY A 85 7.46 -4.55 -2.76
N ARG A 86 8.60 -5.11 -2.32
CA ARG A 86 8.90 -5.42 -0.91
C ARG A 86 8.75 -4.21 0.02
N ASP A 87 9.13 -3.03 -0.45
CA ASP A 87 9.14 -1.81 0.35
C ASP A 87 7.81 -1.04 0.35
N GLY A 88 6.89 -1.35 -0.58
CA GLY A 88 5.58 -0.69 -0.73
C GLY A 88 5.66 0.84 -0.60
N ALA A 89 5.89 1.56 -1.70
CA ALA A 89 5.98 3.02 -1.69
C ALA A 89 4.77 3.64 -2.39
N ALA A 90 4.37 4.83 -1.96
CA ALA A 90 3.48 5.69 -2.74
C ALA A 90 4.32 6.69 -3.53
N VAL A 91 3.97 6.86 -4.80
CA VAL A 91 4.47 7.94 -5.65
C VAL A 91 3.39 9.01 -5.76
N ALA A 92 3.78 10.28 -5.62
CA ALA A 92 2.89 11.41 -5.81
C ALA A 92 3.58 12.51 -6.61
N PHE A 93 2.87 13.09 -7.57
CA PHE A 93 3.36 14.26 -8.30
C PHE A 93 2.19 15.15 -8.71
N ILE A 94 2.48 16.42 -8.92
CA ILE A 94 1.53 17.40 -9.46
C ILE A 94 1.91 17.63 -10.92
N SER A 95 0.90 17.63 -11.79
CA SER A 95 1.09 17.96 -13.20
C SER A 95 -0.13 18.69 -13.74
N THR A 96 0.04 19.30 -14.91
CA THR A 96 -1.00 20.04 -15.63
C THR A 96 -1.46 19.20 -16.81
N VAL A 97 -2.77 19.15 -17.05
CA VAL A 97 -3.35 18.54 -18.24
C VAL A 97 -2.98 19.41 -19.45
N ARG A 98 -2.17 18.85 -20.35
CA ARG A 98 -1.80 19.48 -21.60
C ARG A 98 -2.92 19.35 -22.62
N GLN A 99 -3.51 18.17 -22.73
CA GLN A 99 -4.67 17.89 -23.60
C GLN A 99 -5.32 16.55 -23.23
N THR A 100 -6.52 16.31 -23.75
CA THR A 100 -7.17 14.99 -23.72
C THR A 100 -7.35 14.47 -25.15
N LEU A 101 -7.18 13.17 -25.36
CA LEU A 101 -7.36 12.51 -26.66
C LEU A 101 -8.50 11.51 -26.54
N GLN A 102 -9.29 11.33 -27.60
CA GLN A 102 -10.50 10.48 -27.57
C GLN A 102 -10.31 9.08 -28.18
N ILE A 103 -9.36 8.93 -29.10
CA ILE A 103 -9.12 7.71 -29.90
C ILE A 103 -7.68 7.25 -29.63
N PRO A 104 -7.41 5.94 -29.46
CA PRO A 104 -8.36 4.81 -29.51
C PRO A 104 -9.24 4.67 -28.26
N SER A 105 -8.89 5.37 -27.18
CA SER A 105 -9.68 5.52 -25.95
C SER A 105 -9.40 6.89 -25.35
N ARG A 106 -10.23 7.31 -24.38
CA ARG A 106 -10.00 8.59 -23.71
C ARG A 106 -8.74 8.52 -22.85
N ILE A 107 -7.77 9.37 -23.16
CA ILE A 107 -6.51 9.49 -22.43
C ILE A 107 -6.22 10.95 -22.12
N MET A 108 -5.50 11.19 -21.03
CA MET A 108 -5.01 12.52 -20.65
C MET A 108 -3.51 12.59 -20.82
N VAL A 109 -3.08 13.60 -21.57
CA VAL A 109 -1.67 13.96 -21.74
C VAL A 109 -1.35 15.02 -20.71
N LEU A 110 -0.42 14.71 -19.82
CA LEU A 110 0.03 15.61 -18.77
C LEU A 110 1.43 16.12 -19.09
N ASP A 111 1.75 17.30 -18.60
CA ASP A 111 3.12 17.79 -18.62
C ASP A 111 4.04 16.87 -17.80
N ILE A 112 5.32 16.84 -18.16
CA ILE A 112 6.30 16.11 -17.35
C ILE A 112 6.42 16.83 -15.99
N PRO A 113 6.20 16.14 -14.85
CA PRO A 113 6.30 16.79 -13.54
C PRO A 113 7.74 17.21 -13.28
N THR A 114 7.90 18.37 -12.63
CA THR A 114 9.20 18.86 -12.17
C THR A 114 9.67 18.05 -10.94
N THR A 115 8.74 17.81 -10.01
CA THR A 115 8.97 17.12 -8.75
C THR A 115 8.09 15.87 -8.61
N VAL A 116 8.69 14.77 -8.19
CA VAL A 116 8.03 13.48 -7.92
C VAL A 116 8.40 13.04 -6.52
N THR A 117 7.43 12.99 -5.63
CA THR A 117 7.61 12.57 -4.24
C THR A 117 7.45 11.05 -4.13
N LEU A 118 8.39 10.41 -3.45
CA LEU A 118 8.31 9.01 -3.05
C LEU A 118 8.15 8.95 -1.52
N GLN A 119 7.09 8.31 -1.06
CA GLN A 119 6.83 8.08 0.35
C GLN A 119 6.82 6.58 0.60
N GLN A 120 7.71 6.09 1.47
CA GLN A 120 7.62 4.72 1.95
C GLN A 120 6.34 4.56 2.78
N LEU A 121 5.53 3.56 2.48
CA LEU A 121 4.29 3.31 3.23
C LEU A 121 4.55 2.50 4.50
N ARG A 122 5.73 1.91 4.60
CA ARG A 122 6.13 1.03 5.70
C ARG A 122 7.45 1.51 6.28
N SER A 123 7.48 1.63 7.60
CA SER A 123 8.68 1.91 8.39
C SER A 123 9.62 0.71 8.52
N SER A 124 9.25 -0.45 7.96
CA SER A 124 10.06 -1.68 8.03
C SER A 124 9.73 -2.64 6.88
N ILE A 125 10.76 -3.35 6.44
CA ILE A 125 10.68 -4.39 5.41
C ILE A 125 9.82 -5.54 5.93
N ARG A 126 8.94 -6.07 5.07
CA ARG A 126 8.20 -7.31 5.30
C ARG A 126 8.82 -8.44 4.50
N ILE A 127 9.09 -9.54 5.18
CA ILE A 127 9.60 -10.79 4.62
C ILE A 127 8.41 -11.73 4.49
N GLU A 128 8.26 -12.37 3.33
CA GLU A 128 7.24 -13.41 3.14
C GLU A 128 7.64 -14.66 3.92
N THR A 129 6.68 -15.26 4.61
CA THR A 129 6.91 -16.37 5.54
C THR A 129 5.77 -17.38 5.45
N GLN A 130 5.96 -18.58 6.01
CA GLN A 130 4.90 -19.59 6.19
C GLN A 130 4.98 -20.22 7.59
N ILE A 131 5.13 -19.38 8.61
CA ILE A 131 5.33 -19.84 9.99
C ILE A 131 3.97 -20.28 10.55
N VAL A 132 3.87 -21.55 10.94
CA VAL A 132 2.66 -22.07 11.62
C VAL A 132 2.65 -21.59 13.06
N ALA A 133 1.51 -21.06 13.50
CA ALA A 133 1.34 -20.49 14.82
C ALA A 133 -0.06 -20.77 15.37
N LYS A 134 -0.26 -20.43 16.64
CA LYS A 134 -1.56 -20.35 17.31
C LYS A 134 -1.80 -18.92 17.75
N VAL A 135 -3.04 -18.46 17.62
CA VAL A 135 -3.46 -17.14 18.11
C VAL A 135 -4.64 -17.30 19.05
N LYS A 136 -4.55 -16.68 20.22
CA LYS A 136 -5.62 -16.65 21.22
C LYS A 136 -6.49 -15.42 21.01
N ILE A 137 -7.77 -15.64 20.73
CA ILE A 137 -8.79 -14.60 20.50
C ILE A 137 -10.01 -14.95 21.36
N ASP A 138 -10.40 -14.05 22.28
CA ASP A 138 -11.49 -14.27 23.24
C ASP A 138 -11.40 -15.61 23.98
N ASP A 139 -10.21 -15.93 24.49
CA ASP A 139 -9.90 -17.19 25.17
C ASP A 139 -9.96 -18.48 24.35
N VAL A 140 -10.17 -18.37 23.04
CA VAL A 140 -10.12 -19.50 22.10
C VAL A 140 -8.82 -19.46 21.29
N TYR A 141 -8.14 -20.60 21.20
CA TYR A 141 -6.96 -20.77 20.35
C TYR A 141 -7.37 -21.17 18.93
N TRP A 142 -6.84 -20.43 17.96
CA TRP A 142 -6.99 -20.70 16.53
C TRP A 142 -5.64 -21.03 15.93
N GLN A 143 -5.59 -22.04 15.07
CA GLN A 143 -4.43 -22.29 14.24
C GLN A 143 -4.35 -21.21 13.17
N THR A 144 -3.16 -20.66 12.95
CA THR A 144 -2.93 -19.58 11.99
C THR A 144 -1.58 -19.75 11.31
N THR A 145 -1.43 -19.17 10.12
CA THR A 145 -0.15 -19.07 9.42
C THR A 145 0.26 -17.61 9.35
N MET A 146 1.49 -17.30 9.75
CA MET A 146 2.08 -16.00 9.54
C MET A 146 2.66 -15.94 8.13
N THR A 147 1.99 -15.19 7.24
CA THR A 147 2.30 -15.13 5.80
C THR A 147 3.28 -14.03 5.43
N ASN A 148 3.41 -13.01 6.27
CA ASN A 148 4.54 -12.09 6.23
C ASN A 148 4.88 -11.55 7.62
N LEU A 149 6.14 -11.16 7.80
CA LEU A 149 6.71 -10.70 9.06
C LEU A 149 7.59 -9.46 8.82
N SER A 150 7.48 -8.46 9.70
CA SER A 150 8.45 -7.37 9.86
C SER A 150 8.89 -7.25 11.31
N VAL A 151 9.83 -6.35 11.57
CA VAL A 151 10.31 -6.07 12.94
C VAL A 151 9.23 -5.52 13.87
N ASN A 152 8.11 -5.02 13.34
CA ASN A 152 7.06 -4.35 14.12
C ASN A 152 5.71 -5.08 14.07
N GLY A 153 5.57 -6.16 13.30
CA GLY A 153 4.29 -6.81 13.10
C GLY A 153 4.32 -7.90 12.04
N GLY A 154 3.16 -8.45 11.73
CA GLY A 154 3.02 -9.49 10.71
C GLY A 154 1.59 -9.61 10.21
N GLN A 155 1.40 -10.45 9.20
CA GLN A 155 0.08 -10.85 8.71
C GLN A 155 -0.18 -12.28 9.11
N LEU A 156 -1.35 -12.52 9.69
CA LEU A 156 -1.82 -13.82 10.14
C LEU A 156 -3.07 -14.21 9.35
N ASP A 157 -3.08 -15.45 8.86
CA ASP A 157 -4.20 -16.03 8.13
C ASP A 157 -4.75 -17.22 8.92
N ILE A 158 -6.05 -17.25 9.17
CA ILE A 158 -6.77 -18.35 9.84
C ILE A 158 -7.72 -18.96 8.83
N ILE A 159 -7.59 -20.27 8.60
CA ILE A 159 -8.53 -21.07 7.81
C ILE A 159 -9.70 -21.50 8.72
N ASN A 160 -10.91 -21.63 8.17
CA ASN A 160 -12.16 -21.93 8.87
C ASN A 160 -12.56 -20.88 9.94
N GLY A 161 -12.02 -19.66 9.80
CA GLY A 161 -12.30 -18.51 10.68
C GLY A 161 -13.49 -17.65 10.23
N GLU A 162 -14.37 -18.15 9.36
CA GLU A 162 -15.42 -17.37 8.67
C GLU A 162 -16.38 -16.64 9.64
N LYS A 163 -16.64 -17.26 10.80
CA LYS A 163 -17.52 -16.71 11.85
C LYS A 163 -16.77 -15.91 12.92
N LEU A 164 -15.46 -15.76 12.78
CA LEU A 164 -14.63 -15.09 13.77
C LEU A 164 -14.85 -13.58 13.70
N ALA A 165 -15.44 -13.03 14.76
CA ALA A 165 -15.60 -11.59 14.94
C ALA A 165 -14.28 -10.98 15.44
N LEU A 166 -13.42 -10.60 14.51
CA LEU A 166 -12.24 -9.78 14.79
C LEU A 166 -12.62 -8.28 14.74
N ALA A 167 -12.01 -7.52 15.64
CA ALA A 167 -12.14 -6.07 15.69
C ALA A 167 -10.75 -5.43 15.65
N GLU A 168 -10.63 -4.27 15.01
CA GLU A 168 -9.43 -3.46 15.07
C GLU A 168 -9.14 -3.02 16.52
N ASN A 169 -7.86 -2.83 16.85
CA ASN A 169 -7.35 -2.48 18.17
C ASN A 169 -7.54 -3.54 19.27
N LYS A 170 -8.00 -4.75 18.90
CA LYS A 170 -8.04 -5.88 19.82
C LYS A 170 -6.65 -6.44 20.05
N THR A 171 -6.30 -6.71 21.32
CA THR A 171 -5.06 -7.41 21.66
C THR A 171 -5.28 -8.92 21.56
N VAL A 172 -4.35 -9.59 20.90
CA VAL A 172 -4.29 -11.04 20.71
C VAL A 172 -2.95 -11.56 21.19
N GLU A 173 -2.93 -12.82 21.64
CA GLU A 173 -1.70 -13.50 22.05
C GLU A 173 -1.32 -14.49 20.95
N VAL A 174 -0.10 -14.37 20.42
CA VAL A 174 0.45 -15.25 19.38
C VAL A 174 1.46 -16.18 20.03
N LEU A 175 1.37 -17.46 19.67
CA LEU A 175 2.24 -18.55 20.10
C LEU A 175 2.80 -19.24 18.87
N VAL A 176 4.12 -19.29 18.77
CA VAL A 176 4.84 -20.01 17.71
C VAL A 176 5.65 -21.12 18.36
N GLU A 177 5.43 -22.34 17.90
CA GLU A 177 6.15 -23.53 18.36
C GLU A 177 7.50 -23.59 17.64
N THR A 178 8.60 -23.79 18.37
CA THR A 178 9.92 -23.97 17.77
C THR A 178 10.21 -25.45 17.54
N SER A 179 11.06 -25.74 16.55
CA SER A 179 11.47 -27.09 16.17
C SER A 179 12.14 -27.89 17.30
N GLU A 180 12.60 -27.22 18.36
CA GLU A 180 13.26 -27.84 19.51
C GLU A 180 12.29 -28.21 20.66
N GLY A 181 10.98 -27.97 20.50
CA GLY A 181 9.93 -28.56 21.34
C GLY A 181 9.81 -28.05 22.79
N GLU A 182 10.84 -27.41 23.35
CA GLU A 182 10.81 -26.87 24.72
C GLU A 182 10.60 -25.35 24.79
N ASP A 183 10.99 -24.60 23.76
CA ASP A 183 10.84 -23.14 23.73
C ASP A 183 9.74 -22.68 22.77
N ASN A 184 8.67 -22.08 23.31
CA ASN A 184 7.62 -21.46 22.51
C ASN A 184 7.82 -19.94 22.49
N ILE A 185 7.81 -19.34 21.29
CA ILE A 185 7.84 -17.89 21.16
C ILE A 185 6.43 -17.37 21.40
N LYS A 186 6.26 -16.65 22.50
CA LYS A 186 4.97 -16.10 22.94
C LYS A 186 5.02 -14.59 23.02
N PHE A 187 4.05 -13.91 22.39
CA PHE A 187 3.97 -12.46 22.44
C PHE A 187 2.56 -11.92 22.21
N ASN A 188 2.33 -10.70 22.70
CA ASN A 188 1.08 -9.97 22.47
C ASN A 188 1.19 -9.06 21.23
N ALA A 189 0.12 -9.02 20.46
CA ALA A 189 0.00 -8.16 19.29
C ALA A 189 -1.38 -7.50 19.22
N THR A 190 -1.46 -6.33 18.62
CA THR A 190 -2.71 -5.59 18.40
C THR A 190 -3.14 -5.73 16.96
N VAL A 191 -4.39 -6.12 16.73
CA VAL A 191 -5.00 -6.20 15.40
C VAL A 191 -5.10 -4.80 14.79
N CYS A 192 -4.51 -4.58 13.64
CA CYS A 192 -4.50 -3.29 12.94
C CYS A 192 -5.51 -3.21 11.79
N ASN A 193 -5.82 -4.34 11.16
CA ASN A 193 -6.82 -4.47 10.10
C ASN A 193 -7.18 -5.94 9.92
N PHE A 194 -8.30 -6.21 9.27
CA PHE A 194 -8.68 -7.57 8.89
C PHE A 194 -9.49 -7.56 7.60
N LYS A 195 -9.47 -8.70 6.90
CA LYS A 195 -10.22 -8.95 5.68
C LYS A 195 -10.77 -10.38 5.74
N GLN A 196 -12.09 -10.49 5.64
CA GLN A 196 -12.76 -11.78 5.47
C GLN A 196 -12.36 -12.39 4.12
N GLN A 197 -12.07 -13.68 4.13
CA GLN A 197 -11.76 -14.50 2.96
C GLN A 197 -12.85 -15.57 2.80
N VAL A 198 -12.83 -16.28 1.66
CA VAL A 198 -13.84 -17.29 1.35
C VAL A 198 -13.81 -18.44 2.36
N ASP A 199 -12.62 -18.79 2.84
CA ASP A 199 -12.32 -19.94 3.69
C ASP A 199 -11.77 -19.53 5.05
N GLY A 200 -11.88 -18.26 5.44
CA GLY A 200 -11.30 -17.80 6.70
C GLY A 200 -11.14 -16.29 6.83
N VAL A 201 -10.15 -15.86 7.61
CA VAL A 201 -9.87 -14.45 7.86
C VAL A 201 -8.37 -14.18 7.82
N SER A 202 -8.01 -13.07 7.18
CA SER A 202 -6.65 -12.55 7.17
C SER A 202 -6.60 -11.23 7.92
N PHE A 203 -5.61 -11.05 8.77
CA PHE A 203 -5.51 -9.85 9.58
C PHE A 203 -4.06 -9.45 9.85
N GLY A 204 -3.83 -8.14 9.82
CA GLY A 204 -2.54 -7.56 10.18
C GLY A 204 -2.47 -7.31 11.67
N VAL A 205 -1.33 -7.65 12.28
CA VAL A 205 -1.06 -7.39 13.70
C VAL A 205 0.20 -6.54 13.88
N LYS A 206 0.20 -5.68 14.90
CA LYS A 206 1.36 -4.93 15.37
C LYS A 206 1.84 -5.52 16.68
N PHE A 207 3.12 -5.79 16.81
CA PHE A 207 3.70 -6.33 18.04
C PHE A 207 3.70 -5.28 19.14
N ASN A 208 3.20 -5.63 20.33
CA ASN A 208 3.09 -4.68 21.44
C ASN A 208 4.40 -4.57 22.22
N GLN A 209 5.02 -5.71 22.54
CA GLN A 209 6.27 -5.81 23.32
C GLN A 209 7.02 -7.08 22.92
N VAL A 210 7.59 -7.09 21.72
CA VAL A 210 8.46 -8.19 21.26
C VAL A 210 9.91 -7.72 21.33
N ASN A 211 10.80 -8.55 21.91
CA ASN A 211 12.24 -8.27 21.86
C ASN A 211 12.77 -8.56 20.45
N LYS A 212 13.77 -7.80 19.99
CA LYS A 212 14.43 -8.00 18.69
C LYS A 212 14.87 -9.46 18.48
N GLN A 213 15.32 -10.12 19.54
CA GLN A 213 15.77 -11.50 19.50
C GLN A 213 14.64 -12.48 19.12
N GLN A 214 13.44 -12.30 19.68
CA GLN A 214 12.26 -13.11 19.32
C GLN A 214 11.85 -12.89 17.85
N VAL A 215 11.94 -11.65 17.34
CA VAL A 215 11.69 -11.40 15.90
C VAL A 215 12.73 -12.13 15.04
N ILE A 216 14.00 -12.09 15.44
CA ILE A 216 15.08 -12.76 14.71
C ILE A 216 14.85 -14.27 14.69
N GLU A 217 14.45 -14.88 15.80
CA GLU A 217 14.10 -16.30 15.88
C GLU A 217 12.93 -16.65 14.95
N LEU A 218 11.87 -15.84 14.95
CA LEU A 218 10.75 -16.00 14.00
C LEU A 218 11.23 -15.90 12.53
N LEU A 219 12.13 -14.97 12.24
CA LEU A 219 12.70 -14.82 10.91
C LEU A 219 13.56 -16.02 10.51
N TYR A 220 14.31 -16.62 11.43
CA TYR A 220 15.04 -17.85 11.15
C TYR A 220 14.10 -19.01 10.85
N GLN A 221 12.98 -19.14 11.56
CA GLN A 221 11.97 -20.16 11.26
C GLN A 221 11.35 -20.01 9.88
N ALA A 222 11.17 -18.77 9.39
CA ALA A 222 10.66 -18.55 8.04
C ALA A 222 11.62 -18.99 6.93
N LEU A 223 12.91 -19.17 7.24
CA LEU A 223 13.95 -19.57 6.31
C LEU A 223 14.30 -21.06 6.40
N ALA A 224 13.80 -21.76 7.43
CA ALA A 224 13.97 -23.19 7.65
C ALA A 224 12.96 -24.00 6.83
#